data_AF-A0A6C0ILP1-F1
#
_entry.id   AF-A0A6C0ILP1-F1
#
_cell.length_a   1.000
_cell.length_b   1.000
_cell.length_c   1.000
_cell.angle_alpha   90.00
_cell.angle_beta   90.00
_cell.angle_gamma   90.00
#
_symmetry.space_group_name_H-M   'P 1'
#
loop_
_entity.id
_entity.type
_entity.pdbx_description
1 polymer ?
#
loop_
_entity_poly.entity_id
_entity_poly.type
_entity_poly.pdbx_seq_one_letter_code
_entity_poly.pdbx_strand_id
1 'polypeptide(L)'
;MLPIALIYWPFLETFLKNNKKYIIDKKFNKEELHKINSHFISGFHALSIIIFGCIYLVTQSSNLFYFIFFFSIVYFIYDSYSIWFNKIKEYYPYFIHHGASIYFLQCLLNYDGNVKNIMILGYILLEITNLPSYYIYYYLKSNENKNEEYYKKLLNLKLGQLGLYSVLRLMVFGYLMKNCYKYICHQPVLMSCIIGLYIMGVYWSYKLTQGYLKTKDDYEKIKTNK
;
A
#
# COMPACT_ATOMS: atom_id res chain seq x y z
N MET A 1 11.11 20.68 -4.09
CA MET A 1 10.32 19.52 -3.63
C MET A 1 11.04 18.20 -3.93
N LEU A 2 11.56 18.01 -5.15
CA LEU A 2 12.30 16.80 -5.51
C LEU A 2 13.52 16.46 -4.61
N PRO A 3 14.41 17.41 -4.23
CA PRO A 3 15.53 17.08 -3.34
C PRO A 3 15.09 16.58 -1.96
N ILE A 4 14.00 17.16 -1.44
CA ILE A 4 13.39 16.73 -0.17
C ILE A 4 12.88 15.30 -0.32
N ALA A 5 12.13 14.99 -1.38
CA ALA A 5 11.62 13.63 -1.64
C ALA A 5 12.74 12.60 -1.82
N LEU A 6 13.83 12.95 -2.51
CA LEU A 6 14.99 12.07 -2.74
C LEU A 6 15.72 11.68 -1.45
N ILE A 7 15.83 12.60 -0.50
CA ILE A 7 16.51 12.36 0.77
C ILE A 7 15.57 11.69 1.80
N TYR A 8 14.26 11.94 1.69
CA TYR A 8 13.28 11.54 2.69
C TYR A 8 13.24 10.03 2.95
N TRP A 9 13.14 9.20 1.92
CA TRP A 9 13.00 7.75 2.10
C TRP A 9 14.26 7.06 2.64
N PRO A 10 15.47 7.36 2.11
CA PRO A 10 16.72 6.89 2.73
C PRO A 10 16.90 7.37 4.16
N PHE A 11 16.53 8.63 4.44
CA PHE A 11 16.57 9.17 5.79
C PHE A 11 15.63 8.40 6.73
N LEU A 12 14.38 8.18 6.32
CA LEU A 12 13.39 7.45 7.12
C LEU A 12 13.86 6.01 7.40
N GLU A 13 14.37 5.30 6.39
CA GLU A 13 14.92 3.95 6.61
C GLU A 13 16.09 3.95 7.60
N THR A 14 16.99 4.93 7.49
CA THR A 14 18.14 5.09 8.38
C THR A 14 17.70 5.42 9.81
N PHE A 15 16.72 6.31 9.95
CA PHE A 15 16.09 6.65 11.22
C PHE A 15 15.47 5.41 11.90
N LEU A 16 14.71 4.60 11.15
CA LEU A 16 14.11 3.36 11.66
C LEU A 16 15.17 2.34 12.10
N LYS A 17 16.24 2.17 11.31
CA LYS A 17 17.37 1.27 11.65
C LYS A 17 18.05 1.70 12.96
N ASN A 18 18.29 3.00 13.13
CA ASN A 18 18.98 3.54 14.31
C ASN A 18 18.09 3.53 15.57
N ASN A 19 16.77 3.66 15.40
CA ASN A 19 15.81 3.69 16.51
C ASN A 19 15.08 2.36 16.73
N LYS A 20 15.58 1.25 16.15
CA LYS A 20 14.93 -0.08 16.19
C LYS A 20 14.45 -0.50 17.58
N LYS A 21 15.22 -0.19 18.63
CA LYS A 21 14.94 -0.56 20.02
C LYS A 21 13.65 0.04 20.58
N TYR A 22 13.17 1.14 20.00
CA TYR A 22 11.93 1.81 20.40
C TYR A 22 10.72 1.37 19.59
N ILE A 23 10.95 0.72 18.45
CA ILE A 23 9.90 0.31 17.50
C ILE A 23 9.59 -1.18 17.68
N ILE A 24 10.61 -1.95 18.07
CA ILE A 24 10.57 -3.40 18.17
C ILE A 24 11.42 -3.84 19.37
N ASP A 25 10.76 -4.48 20.35
CA ASP A 25 11.40 -5.00 21.57
C ASP A 25 12.00 -6.43 21.40
N LYS A 26 12.05 -6.92 20.15
CA LYS A 26 12.39 -8.29 19.79
C LYS A 26 13.64 -8.38 18.90
N LYS A 27 14.44 -9.44 19.10
CA LYS A 27 15.52 -9.82 18.18
C LYS A 27 14.94 -10.40 16.89
N PHE A 28 14.93 -9.61 15.83
CA PHE A 28 14.71 -10.08 14.46
C PHE A 28 16.04 -10.36 13.75
N ASN A 29 16.04 -11.31 12.81
CA ASN A 29 17.14 -11.43 11.88
C ASN A 29 17.15 -10.24 10.89
N LYS A 30 18.23 -10.11 10.11
CA LYS A 30 18.43 -8.98 9.19
C LYS A 30 17.32 -8.86 8.14
N GLU A 31 16.83 -9.99 7.63
CA GLU A 31 15.79 -10.03 6.59
C GLU A 31 14.41 -9.64 7.13
N GLU A 32 14.04 -10.14 8.31
CA GLU A 32 12.79 -9.80 8.97
C GLU A 32 12.74 -8.33 9.36
N LEU A 33 13.85 -7.80 9.89
CA LEU A 33 13.96 -6.37 10.20
C LEU A 33 13.79 -5.50 8.95
N HIS A 34 14.42 -5.91 7.84
CA HIS A 34 14.26 -5.22 6.57
C HIS A 34 12.80 -5.23 6.10
N LYS A 35 12.12 -6.38 6.15
CA LYS A 35 10.71 -6.48 5.79
C LYS A 35 9.81 -5.60 6.67
N ILE A 36 10.05 -5.55 7.99
CA ILE A 36 9.27 -4.68 8.90
C ILE A 36 9.49 -3.21 8.57
N ASN A 37 10.74 -2.79 8.35
CA ASN A 37 11.04 -1.41 7.98
C ASN A 37 10.41 -1.02 6.64
N SER A 38 10.46 -1.89 5.63
CA SER A 38 9.79 -1.68 4.34
C SER A 38 8.27 -1.52 4.50
N HIS A 39 7.62 -2.36 5.32
CA HIS A 39 6.19 -2.19 5.63
C HIS A 39 5.89 -0.88 6.36
N PHE A 40 6.76 -0.44 7.27
CA PHE A 40 6.60 0.85 7.94
C PHE A 40 6.73 2.02 6.98
N ILE A 41 7.74 2.00 6.11
CA ILE A 41 7.97 3.03 5.08
C ILE A 41 6.78 3.10 4.13
N SER A 42 6.28 1.94 3.68
CA SER A 42 5.10 1.83 2.81
C SER A 42 3.83 2.36 3.50
N GLY A 43 3.65 2.04 4.80
CA GLY A 43 2.56 2.59 5.60
C GLY A 43 2.66 4.11 5.78
N PHE A 44 3.86 4.64 5.95
CA PHE A 44 4.08 6.07 6.06
C PHE A 44 3.76 6.80 4.74
N HIS A 45 4.17 6.22 3.60
CA HIS A 45 3.79 6.71 2.27
C HIS A 45 2.27 6.74 2.12
N ALA A 46 1.58 5.61 2.33
CA ALA A 46 0.13 5.52 2.23
C ALA A 46 -0.57 6.58 3.10
N LEU A 47 -0.19 6.69 4.38
CA LEU A 47 -0.77 7.68 5.29
C LEU A 47 -0.55 9.12 4.82
N SER A 48 0.65 9.44 4.32
CA SER A 48 0.98 10.76 3.80
C SER A 48 0.12 11.08 2.57
N ILE A 49 -0.03 10.14 1.63
CA ILE A 49 -0.87 10.34 0.43
C ILE A 49 -2.33 10.54 0.80
N ILE A 50 -2.84 9.82 1.81
CA ILE A 50 -4.20 10.02 2.30
C ILE A 50 -4.38 11.44 2.86
N ILE A 51 -3.48 11.87 3.75
CA ILE A 51 -3.56 13.20 4.38
C ILE A 51 -3.42 14.31 3.33
N PHE A 52 -2.33 14.29 2.57
CA PHE A 52 -2.05 15.34 1.59
C PHE A 52 -3.03 15.30 0.41
N GLY A 53 -3.48 14.12 0.00
CA GLY A 53 -4.51 13.95 -1.00
C GLY A 53 -5.85 14.57 -0.57
N CYS A 54 -6.29 14.31 0.66
CA CYS A 54 -7.50 14.95 1.19
C CYS A 54 -7.36 16.47 1.25
N ILE A 55 -6.22 16.99 1.73
CA ILE A 55 -5.95 18.44 1.74
C ILE A 55 -5.94 19.00 0.30
N TYR A 56 -5.39 18.26 -0.67
CA TYR A 56 -5.42 18.66 -2.08
C TYR A 56 -6.84 18.72 -2.63
N LEU A 57 -7.69 17.74 -2.34
CA LEU A 57 -9.07 17.74 -2.84
C LEU A 57 -9.88 18.94 -2.34
N VAL A 58 -9.53 19.50 -1.17
CA VAL A 58 -10.16 20.70 -0.60
C VAL A 58 -9.52 21.98 -1.15
N THR A 59 -8.20 22.06 -1.19
CA THR A 59 -7.46 23.29 -1.51
C THR A 59 -7.16 23.47 -3.00
N GLN A 60 -7.13 22.38 -3.75
CA GLN A 60 -6.72 22.29 -5.15
C GLN A 60 -5.35 22.93 -5.43
N SER A 61 -4.47 22.97 -4.41
CA SER A 61 -3.17 23.61 -4.50
C SER A 61 -2.23 22.86 -5.44
N SER A 62 -1.73 23.54 -6.48
CA SER A 62 -0.73 22.98 -7.42
C SER A 62 0.54 22.53 -6.70
N ASN A 63 1.00 23.29 -5.70
CA ASN A 63 2.18 22.91 -4.91
C ASN A 63 1.97 21.59 -4.17
N LEU A 64 0.77 21.39 -3.60
CA LEU A 64 0.44 20.16 -2.90
C LEU A 64 0.29 18.97 -3.86
N PHE A 65 -0.25 19.20 -5.06
CA PHE A 65 -0.25 18.18 -6.11
C PHE A 65 1.17 17.77 -6.50
N TYR A 66 2.07 18.73 -6.75
CA TYR A 66 3.47 18.43 -7.04
C TYR A 66 4.17 17.73 -5.87
N PHE A 67 3.81 18.03 -4.62
CA PHE A 67 4.25 17.26 -3.46
C PHE A 67 3.84 15.80 -3.59
N ILE A 68 2.54 15.51 -3.71
CA ILE A 68 1.98 14.16 -3.82
C ILE A 68 2.65 13.38 -4.96
N PHE A 69 2.81 14.04 -6.10
CA PHE A 69 3.44 13.50 -7.31
C PHE A 69 4.90 13.09 -7.05
N PHE A 70 5.77 14.03 -6.66
CA PHE A 70 7.19 13.72 -6.45
C PHE A 70 7.41 12.79 -5.26
N PHE A 71 6.66 12.98 -4.17
CA PHE A 71 6.77 12.16 -2.97
C PHE A 71 6.45 10.69 -3.28
N SER A 72 5.40 10.43 -4.07
CA SER A 72 5.04 9.07 -4.48
C SER A 72 5.98 8.46 -5.50
N ILE A 73 6.37 9.20 -6.54
CA ILE A 73 7.27 8.64 -7.56
C ILE A 73 8.61 8.25 -6.94
N VAL A 74 9.18 9.12 -6.12
CA VAL A 74 10.46 8.83 -5.47
C VAL A 74 10.32 7.67 -4.49
N TYR A 75 9.19 7.53 -3.79
CA TYR A 75 8.91 6.35 -2.97
C TYR A 75 8.93 5.06 -3.81
N PHE A 76 8.18 5.01 -4.90
CA PHE A 76 8.10 3.81 -5.75
C PHE A 76 9.45 3.44 -6.38
N ILE A 77 10.27 4.44 -6.76
CA ILE A 77 11.64 4.22 -7.23
C ILE A 77 12.50 3.66 -6.09
N TYR A 78 12.43 4.26 -4.90
CA TYR A 78 13.22 3.85 -3.75
C TYR A 78 12.86 2.42 -3.27
N ASP A 79 11.56 2.09 -3.18
CA ASP A 79 11.13 0.74 -2.77
C ASP A 79 11.52 -0.31 -3.83
N SER A 80 11.40 0.03 -5.12
CA SER A 80 11.91 -0.81 -6.21
C SER A 80 13.42 -1.05 -6.10
N TYR A 81 14.20 0.02 -5.84
CA TYR A 81 15.64 -0.08 -5.61
C TYR A 81 15.96 -1.00 -4.42
N SER A 82 15.21 -0.86 -3.33
CA SER A 82 15.32 -1.66 -2.12
C SER A 82 15.06 -3.16 -2.39
N ILE A 83 13.98 -3.49 -3.12
CA ILE A 83 13.64 -4.86 -3.51
C ILE A 83 14.75 -5.48 -4.38
N TRP A 84 15.25 -4.70 -5.35
CA TRP A 84 16.31 -5.14 -6.26
C TRP A 84 17.60 -5.49 -5.50
N PHE A 85 18.08 -4.56 -4.67
CA PHE A 85 19.34 -4.73 -3.94
C PHE A 85 19.28 -5.85 -2.90
N ASN A 86 18.14 -6.03 -2.22
CA ASN A 86 17.96 -7.08 -1.23
C ASN A 86 17.57 -8.43 -1.85
N LYS A 87 17.44 -8.53 -3.18
CA LYS A 87 17.15 -9.76 -3.95
C LYS A 87 15.90 -10.51 -3.46
N ILE A 88 14.87 -9.79 -3.03
CA ILE A 88 13.64 -10.39 -2.48
C ILE A 88 12.71 -10.78 -3.63
N LYS A 89 12.90 -12.00 -4.17
CA LYS A 89 12.15 -12.51 -5.33
C LYS A 89 10.63 -12.46 -5.15
N GLU A 90 10.15 -12.70 -3.93
CA GLU A 90 8.72 -12.63 -3.57
C GLU A 90 8.10 -11.27 -3.91
N TYR A 91 8.91 -10.21 -3.95
CA TYR A 91 8.46 -8.85 -4.18
C TYR A 91 8.66 -8.35 -5.62
N TYR A 92 9.12 -9.19 -6.54
CA TYR A 92 9.29 -8.78 -7.94
C TYR A 92 7.99 -8.33 -8.65
N PRO A 93 6.80 -8.88 -8.34
CA PRO A 93 5.55 -8.34 -8.88
C PRO A 93 5.33 -6.86 -8.54
N TYR A 94 5.94 -6.35 -7.45
CA TYR A 94 5.84 -4.94 -7.09
C TYR A 94 6.54 -4.02 -8.10
N PHE A 95 7.51 -4.47 -8.89
CA PHE A 95 8.09 -3.64 -9.96
C PHE A 95 7.04 -3.23 -10.99
N ILE A 96 6.17 -4.16 -11.37
CA ILE A 96 5.09 -3.89 -12.32
C ILE A 96 4.06 -2.96 -11.68
N HIS A 97 3.70 -3.22 -10.41
CA HIS A 97 2.82 -2.35 -9.64
C HIS A 97 3.36 -0.91 -9.56
N HIS A 98 4.62 -0.74 -9.16
CA HIS A 98 5.29 0.56 -9.04
C HIS A 98 5.40 1.27 -10.38
N GLY A 99 5.78 0.56 -11.45
CA GLY A 99 5.83 1.12 -12.80
C GLY A 99 4.46 1.62 -13.26
N ALA A 100 3.41 0.84 -13.06
CA ALA A 100 2.04 1.24 -13.38
C ALA A 100 1.58 2.45 -12.53
N SER A 101 1.91 2.48 -11.24
CA SER A 101 1.59 3.60 -10.34
C SER A 101 2.33 4.88 -10.74
N ILE A 102 3.62 4.80 -11.10
CA ILE A 102 4.41 5.93 -11.58
C ILE A 102 3.80 6.48 -12.87
N TYR A 103 3.49 5.61 -13.84
CA TYR A 103 2.90 6.05 -15.11
C TYR A 103 1.51 6.67 -14.90
N PHE A 104 0.68 6.08 -14.05
CA PHE A 104 -0.61 6.66 -13.65
C PHE A 104 -0.45 8.08 -13.09
N LEU A 105 0.50 8.28 -12.17
CA LEU A 105 0.79 9.60 -11.60
C LEU A 105 1.33 10.59 -12.64
N GLN A 106 2.16 10.14 -13.58
CA GLN A 106 2.63 10.98 -14.70
C GLN A 106 1.47 11.45 -15.58
N CYS A 107 0.52 10.57 -15.88
CA CYS A 107 -0.66 10.95 -16.66
C CYS A 107 -1.53 12.00 -15.96
N LEU A 108 -1.55 12.08 -14.62
CA LEU A 108 -2.30 13.13 -13.90
C LEU A 108 -1.87 14.54 -14.26
N LEU A 109 -0.63 14.74 -14.73
CA LEU A 109 -0.14 16.05 -15.19
C LEU A 109 -0.91 16.56 -16.43
N ASN A 110 -1.51 15.65 -17.21
CA ASN A 110 -2.21 15.96 -18.45
C ASN A 110 -3.73 16.19 -18.26
N TYR A 111 -4.25 16.02 -17.05
CA TYR A 111 -5.68 16.20 -16.76
C TYR A 111 -5.87 17.37 -15.81
N ASP A 112 -7.01 18.05 -15.87
CA ASP A 112 -7.36 19.14 -14.96
C ASP A 112 -8.79 18.99 -14.41
N GLY A 113 -9.11 19.80 -13.41
CA GLY A 113 -10.42 19.88 -12.79
C GLY A 113 -10.93 18.53 -12.27
N ASN A 114 -12.19 18.20 -12.59
CA ASN A 114 -12.87 17.04 -12.04
C ASN A 114 -12.19 15.71 -12.33
N VAL A 115 -11.58 15.53 -13.52
CA VAL A 115 -10.93 14.26 -13.88
C VAL A 115 -9.71 14.01 -13.00
N LYS A 116 -8.85 15.03 -12.83
CA LYS A 116 -7.69 14.97 -11.92
C LYS A 116 -8.12 14.69 -10.48
N ASN A 117 -9.16 15.38 -9.99
CA ASN A 117 -9.69 15.19 -8.64
C ASN A 117 -10.23 13.77 -8.42
N ILE A 118 -10.97 13.22 -9.39
CA ILE A 118 -11.51 11.86 -9.32
C ILE A 118 -10.40 10.82 -9.31
N MET A 119 -9.36 10.99 -10.14
CA MET A 119 -8.23 10.08 -10.16
C MET A 119 -7.40 10.15 -8.87
N ILE A 120 -7.22 11.33 -8.29
CA ILE A 120 -6.56 11.49 -6.98
C ILE A 120 -7.40 10.88 -5.86
N LEU A 121 -8.73 11.05 -5.87
CA LEU A 121 -9.62 10.35 -4.94
C LEU A 121 -9.49 8.83 -5.07
N GLY A 122 -9.45 8.32 -6.30
CA GLY A 122 -9.19 6.90 -6.55
C GLY A 122 -7.86 6.45 -5.93
N TYR A 123 -6.79 7.21 -6.13
CA TYR A 123 -5.48 6.92 -5.55
C TYR A 123 -5.51 6.91 -4.01
N ILE A 124 -6.15 7.89 -3.36
CA ILE A 124 -6.33 7.94 -1.91
C ILE A 124 -7.09 6.70 -1.41
N LEU A 125 -8.19 6.35 -2.05
CA LEU A 125 -9.00 5.19 -1.65
C LEU A 125 -8.23 3.89 -1.81
N LEU A 126 -7.38 3.75 -2.84
CA LEU A 126 -6.47 2.62 -2.97
C LEU A 126 -5.46 2.57 -1.82
N GLU A 127 -4.89 3.70 -1.40
CA GLU A 127 -3.97 3.71 -0.25
C GLU A 127 -4.66 3.41 1.07
N ILE A 128 -5.90 3.87 1.27
CA ILE A 128 -6.73 3.51 2.44
C ILE A 128 -6.87 1.99 2.55
N THR A 129 -7.08 1.31 1.42
CA THR A 129 -7.22 -0.15 1.42
C THR A 129 -5.98 -0.87 1.90
N ASN A 130 -4.80 -0.26 1.76
CA ASN A 130 -3.53 -0.85 2.18
C ASN A 130 -3.27 -0.75 3.69
N LEU A 131 -3.88 0.21 4.39
CA LEU A 131 -3.61 0.49 5.80
C LEU A 131 -3.72 -0.73 6.73
N PRO A 132 -4.78 -1.57 6.64
CA PRO A 132 -4.88 -2.74 7.51
C PRO A 132 -3.72 -3.73 7.32
N SER A 133 -3.16 -3.82 6.11
CA SER A 133 -2.06 -4.74 5.79
C SER A 133 -0.80 -4.41 6.58
N TYR A 134 -0.48 -3.12 6.76
CA TYR A 134 0.69 -2.68 7.53
C TYR A 134 0.55 -3.03 9.01
N TYR A 135 -0.63 -2.77 9.59
CA TYR A 135 -0.90 -3.11 10.98
C TYR A 135 -0.91 -4.63 11.22
N ILE A 136 -1.58 -5.40 10.36
CA ILE A 136 -1.63 -6.86 10.47
C ILE A 136 -0.23 -7.46 10.35
N TYR A 137 0.59 -6.97 9.41
CA TYR A 137 1.97 -7.43 9.28
C TYR A 137 2.77 -7.18 10.56
N TYR A 138 2.67 -5.99 11.13
CA TYR A 138 3.29 -5.67 12.41
C TYR A 138 2.78 -6.62 13.53
N TYR A 139 1.47 -6.77 13.66
CA TYR A 139 0.83 -7.64 14.67
C TYR A 139 1.29 -9.10 14.56
N LEU A 140 1.42 -9.62 13.34
CA LEU A 140 1.91 -10.98 13.08
C LEU A 140 3.37 -11.18 13.53
N LYS A 141 4.19 -10.13 13.45
CA LYS A 141 5.62 -10.20 13.76
C LYS A 141 5.95 -9.88 15.22
N SER A 142 5.21 -8.96 15.84
CA SER A 142 5.48 -8.51 17.21
C SER A 142 4.93 -9.44 18.29
N ASN A 143 3.89 -10.23 18.00
CA ASN A 143 3.25 -11.10 19.01
C ASN A 143 3.89 -12.50 19.03
N GLU A 144 4.45 -12.88 20.17
CA GLU A 144 5.05 -14.21 20.38
C GLU A 144 4.02 -15.25 20.85
N ASN A 145 3.12 -14.83 21.74
CA ASN A 145 2.12 -15.71 22.34
C ASN A 145 0.93 -15.90 21.40
N LYS A 146 0.93 -17.03 20.69
CA LYS A 146 -0.13 -17.42 19.75
C LYS A 146 -1.24 -18.20 20.46
N ASN A 147 -1.85 -17.59 21.46
CA ASN A 147 -2.98 -18.16 22.20
C ASN A 147 -4.31 -17.98 21.45
N GLU A 148 -5.40 -18.47 22.03
CA GLU A 148 -6.74 -18.34 21.44
C GLU A 148 -7.13 -16.87 21.19
N GLU A 149 -6.85 -15.97 22.14
CA GLU A 149 -7.18 -14.54 22.03
C GLU A 149 -6.44 -13.88 20.86
N TYR A 150 -5.16 -14.22 20.66
CA TYR A 150 -4.36 -13.78 19.53
C TYR A 150 -5.01 -14.17 18.20
N TYR A 151 -5.39 -15.43 18.03
CA TYR A 151 -6.00 -15.89 16.79
C TYR A 151 -7.40 -15.30 16.57
N LYS A 152 -8.20 -15.16 17.64
CA LYS A 152 -9.51 -14.48 17.57
C LYS A 152 -9.36 -13.03 17.09
N LYS A 153 -8.40 -12.29 17.67
CA LYS A 153 -8.10 -10.91 17.25
C LYS A 153 -7.59 -10.85 15.82
N LEU A 154 -6.64 -11.72 15.44
CA LEU A 154 -6.10 -11.78 14.09
C LEU A 154 -7.18 -12.08 13.05
N LEU A 155 -8.11 -12.98 13.35
CA LEU A 155 -9.22 -13.35 12.48
C LEU A 155 -10.13 -12.15 12.21
N ASN A 156 -10.50 -11.41 13.26
CA ASN A 156 -11.29 -10.17 13.13
C ASN A 156 -10.57 -9.10 12.31
N LEU A 157 -9.26 -8.91 12.54
CA LEU A 157 -8.46 -7.96 11.77
C LEU A 157 -8.40 -8.35 10.28
N LYS A 158 -8.16 -9.61 9.98
CA LYS A 158 -8.12 -10.12 8.59
C LYS A 158 -9.49 -10.05 7.92
N LEU A 159 -10.59 -10.27 8.65
CA LEU A 159 -11.93 -10.10 8.11
C LEU A 159 -12.20 -8.63 7.73
N GLY A 160 -11.83 -7.69 8.62
CA GLY A 160 -11.90 -6.27 8.33
C GLY A 160 -11.02 -5.85 7.15
N GLN A 161 -9.81 -6.39 7.06
CA GLN A 161 -8.91 -6.20 5.92
C GLN A 161 -9.53 -6.70 4.62
N LEU A 162 -10.13 -7.90 4.61
CA LEU A 162 -10.78 -8.44 3.40
C LEU A 162 -11.94 -7.57 2.93
N GLY A 163 -12.79 -7.14 3.87
CA GLY A 163 -13.91 -6.25 3.58
C GLY A 163 -13.42 -4.92 3.00
N LEU A 164 -12.51 -4.24 3.70
CA LEU A 164 -11.99 -2.95 3.25
C LEU A 164 -11.23 -3.08 1.93
N TYR A 165 -10.34 -4.06 1.81
CA TYR A 165 -9.46 -4.20 0.65
C TYR A 165 -10.22 -4.61 -0.61
N SER A 166 -11.01 -5.68 -0.53
CA SER A 166 -11.60 -6.29 -1.72
C SER A 166 -12.78 -5.47 -2.23
N VAL A 167 -13.66 -5.01 -1.34
CA VAL A 167 -14.87 -4.28 -1.72
C VAL A 167 -14.51 -2.89 -2.22
N LEU A 168 -13.69 -2.15 -1.47
CA LEU A 168 -13.38 -0.77 -1.84
C LEU A 168 -12.55 -0.70 -3.12
N ARG A 169 -11.61 -1.62 -3.36
CA ARG A 169 -10.86 -1.65 -4.63
C ARG A 169 -11.75 -1.89 -5.85
N LEU A 170 -12.75 -2.76 -5.72
CA LEU A 170 -13.73 -2.99 -6.79
C LEU A 170 -14.61 -1.76 -7.03
N MET A 171 -15.08 -1.12 -5.96
CA MET A 171 -15.83 0.13 -6.05
C MET A 171 -15.00 1.26 -6.68
N VAL A 172 -13.74 1.42 -6.29
CA VAL A 172 -12.82 2.43 -6.83
C VAL A 172 -12.59 2.21 -8.32
N PHE A 173 -12.31 0.98 -8.75
CA PHE A 173 -12.15 0.68 -10.17
C PHE A 173 -13.42 1.00 -10.97
N GLY A 174 -14.58 0.53 -10.50
CA GLY A 174 -15.86 0.83 -11.15
C GLY A 174 -16.14 2.34 -11.21
N TYR A 175 -15.84 3.07 -10.15
CA TYR A 175 -16.00 4.51 -10.07
C TYR A 175 -15.06 5.27 -11.04
N LEU A 176 -13.78 4.89 -11.10
CA LEU A 176 -12.82 5.47 -12.04
C LEU A 176 -13.24 5.19 -13.49
N MET A 177 -13.62 3.96 -13.82
CA MET A 177 -14.07 3.63 -15.17
C MET A 177 -15.35 4.38 -15.53
N LYS A 178 -16.34 4.45 -14.64
CA LYS A 178 -17.59 5.19 -14.91
C LYS A 178 -17.35 6.67 -15.22
N ASN A 179 -16.46 7.33 -14.48
CA ASN A 179 -16.31 8.79 -14.56
C ASN A 179 -15.16 9.25 -15.45
N CYS A 180 -14.09 8.47 -15.58
CA CYS A 180 -12.89 8.86 -16.33
C CYS A 180 -12.78 8.18 -17.69
N TYR A 181 -13.52 7.10 -17.98
CA TYR A 181 -13.31 6.26 -19.19
C TYR A 181 -13.27 7.08 -20.49
N LYS A 182 -14.21 8.00 -20.70
CA LYS A 182 -14.28 8.83 -21.91
C LYS A 182 -13.03 9.69 -22.14
N TYR A 183 -12.29 10.01 -21.07
CA TYR A 183 -11.08 10.81 -21.12
C TYR A 183 -9.82 9.95 -21.28
N ILE A 184 -9.81 8.75 -20.70
CA ILE A 184 -8.63 7.87 -20.66
C ILE A 184 -8.62 6.80 -21.75
N CYS A 185 -9.74 6.52 -22.44
CA CYS A 185 -9.85 5.41 -23.39
C CYS A 185 -8.94 5.54 -24.61
N HIS A 186 -8.58 6.77 -24.99
CA HIS A 186 -7.63 7.05 -26.08
C HIS A 186 -6.16 6.92 -25.64
N GLN A 187 -5.89 6.68 -24.35
CA GLN A 187 -4.55 6.48 -23.81
C GLN A 187 -4.36 4.99 -23.45
N PRO A 188 -3.98 4.13 -24.41
CA PRO A 188 -3.97 2.67 -24.22
C PRO A 188 -3.02 2.22 -23.11
N VAL A 189 -1.91 2.93 -22.90
CA VAL A 189 -0.96 2.63 -21.84
C VAL A 189 -1.56 2.93 -20.46
N LEU A 190 -2.20 4.09 -20.29
CA LEU A 190 -2.85 4.46 -19.03
C LEU A 190 -3.98 3.49 -18.69
N MET A 191 -4.80 3.15 -19.69
CA MET A 191 -5.86 2.16 -19.54
C MET A 191 -5.30 0.80 -19.09
N SER A 192 -4.20 0.35 -19.71
CA SER A 192 -3.53 -0.90 -19.35
C SER A 192 -2.96 -0.86 -17.94
N CYS A 193 -2.41 0.28 -17.49
CA CYS A 193 -1.96 0.45 -16.11
C CYS A 193 -3.13 0.33 -15.11
N ILE A 194 -4.26 1.00 -15.37
CA ILE A 194 -5.43 0.95 -14.49
C ILE A 194 -6.02 -0.47 -14.42
N ILE A 195 -6.17 -1.13 -15.56
CA ILE A 195 -6.64 -2.53 -15.62
C ILE A 195 -5.65 -3.48 -14.94
N GLY A 196 -4.34 -3.31 -15.19
CA GLY A 196 -3.30 -4.12 -14.57
C GLY A 196 -3.28 -3.98 -13.04
N LEU A 197 -3.40 -2.75 -12.52
CA LEU A 197 -3.53 -2.49 -11.09
C LEU A 197 -4.79 -3.12 -10.49
N TYR A 198 -5.90 -3.12 -11.24
CA TYR A 198 -7.12 -3.82 -10.82
C TYR A 198 -6.93 -5.33 -10.75
N ILE A 199 -6.35 -5.96 -11.78
CA ILE A 199 -6.06 -7.41 -11.81
C ILE A 199 -5.14 -7.79 -10.64
N MET A 200 -4.10 -7.00 -10.38
CA MET A 200 -3.23 -7.19 -9.20
C MET A 200 -4.02 -7.08 -7.89
N GLY A 201 -4.94 -6.12 -7.79
CA GLY A 201 -5.85 -5.98 -6.65
C GLY A 201 -6.73 -7.21 -6.43
N VAL A 202 -7.27 -7.82 -7.49
CA VAL A 202 -8.04 -9.07 -7.41
C VAL A 202 -7.15 -10.22 -6.96
N TYR A 203 -5.96 -10.37 -7.55
CA TYR A 203 -4.99 -11.39 -7.15
C TYR A 203 -4.60 -11.28 -5.67
N TRP A 204 -4.33 -10.07 -5.18
CA TRP A 204 -4.03 -9.85 -3.77
C TRP A 204 -5.24 -10.10 -2.86
N SER A 205 -6.45 -9.76 -3.28
CA SER A 205 -7.68 -10.11 -2.55
C SER A 205 -7.82 -11.62 -2.37
N TYR A 206 -7.49 -12.40 -3.41
CA TYR A 206 -7.42 -13.87 -3.33
C TYR A 206 -6.37 -14.33 -2.30
N LYS A 207 -5.16 -13.76 -2.32
CA LYS A 207 -4.11 -14.07 -1.33
C LYS A 207 -4.49 -13.74 0.10
N LEU A 208 -5.16 -12.60 0.32
CA LEU A 208 -5.69 -12.23 1.63
C LEU A 208 -6.75 -13.24 2.10
N THR A 209 -7.58 -13.73 1.19
CA THR A 209 -8.62 -14.73 1.50
C THR A 209 -7.98 -16.05 1.93
N GLN A 210 -6.96 -16.53 1.20
CA GLN A 210 -6.19 -17.70 1.62
C GLN A 210 -5.56 -17.50 3.01
N GLY A 211 -5.02 -16.30 3.26
CA GLY A 211 -4.44 -15.95 4.56
C GLY A 211 -5.46 -15.93 5.70
N TYR A 212 -6.71 -15.53 5.44
CA TYR A 212 -7.81 -15.59 6.41
C TYR A 212 -8.23 -17.03 6.70
N LEU A 213 -8.46 -17.84 5.66
CA LEU A 213 -8.87 -19.23 5.81
C LEU A 213 -7.85 -20.03 6.63
N LYS A 214 -6.55 -19.86 6.34
CA LYS A 214 -5.49 -20.48 7.14
C LYS A 214 -5.57 -20.09 8.62
N THR A 215 -5.78 -18.81 8.92
CA THR A 215 -5.91 -18.34 10.32
C THR A 215 -7.17 -18.88 11.00
N LYS A 216 -8.26 -19.05 10.26
CA LYS A 216 -9.47 -19.70 10.76
C LYS A 216 -9.18 -21.16 11.14
N ASP A 217 -8.51 -21.91 10.26
CA ASP A 217 -8.15 -23.30 10.54
C ASP A 217 -7.23 -23.41 11.77
N ASP A 218 -6.25 -22.52 11.91
CA ASP A 218 -5.37 -22.47 13.08
C ASP A 218 -6.13 -22.14 14.38
N TYR A 219 -7.13 -21.26 14.31
CA TYR A 219 -7.99 -20.92 15.45
C TYR A 219 -8.83 -22.11 15.91
N GLU A 220 -9.48 -22.82 14.98
CA GLU A 220 -10.31 -23.98 15.31
C GLU A 220 -9.47 -25.10 15.95
N LYS A 221 -8.26 -25.37 15.44
CA LYS A 221 -7.36 -26.38 16.04
C LYS A 221 -7.00 -26.09 17.49
N ILE A 222 -6.82 -24.83 17.85
CA ILE A 222 -6.51 -24.43 19.23
C ILE A 222 -7.74 -24.62 20.13
N LYS A 223 -8.92 -24.36 19.60
CA LYS A 223 -10.18 -24.53 20.34
C LYS A 223 -10.50 -25.99 20.61
N THR A 224 -10.18 -26.90 19.69
CA THR A 224 -10.41 -28.34 19.84
C THR A 224 -9.38 -29.06 20.71
N ASN A 225 -8.19 -28.47 20.91
CA ASN A 225 -7.12 -29.03 21.74
C ASN A 225 -7.17 -28.54 23.21
N LYS A 226 -8.24 -27.85 23.59
CA LYS A 226 -8.57 -27.47 24.97
C LYS A 226 -9.66 -28.39 25.50
#